data_AF-A0AAW1FZ85-F1
#
_entry.id   AF-A0AAW1FZ85-F1
#
_cell.length_a   1.000
_cell.length_b   1.000
_cell.length_c   1.000
_cell.angle_alpha   90.00
_cell.angle_beta   90.00
_cell.angle_gamma   90.00
#
_symmetry.space_group_name_H-M   'P 1'
#
loop_
_entity.id
_entity.type
_entity.pdbx_description
1 polymer ?
#
loop_
_entity_poly.entity_id
_entity_poly.type
_entity_poly.pdbx_seq_one_letter_code
_entity_poly.pdbx_strand_id
1 'polypeptide(L)'
;MHQCGFVFNQQPRTFALDNAKVAFTVGLLRGKALFWAEAWLNRRSPNRVPYELFLEEFKKVFDHPVYTRDVVQRLLSLRQGSTSAAEYSVDFQILATESGWDKEALKGIYIATAFRIC
;
A
#
# COMPACT_ATOMS: atom_id res chain seq x y z
N MET A 1 -3.92 2.15 -1.97
CA MET A 1 -4.89 2.99 -2.75
C MET A 1 -4.72 4.50 -2.47
N HIS A 2 -3.49 4.99 -2.27
CA HIS A 2 -3.26 6.41 -1.95
C HIS A 2 -3.40 7.33 -3.18
N GLN A 3 -3.05 6.84 -4.38
CA GLN A 3 -3.09 7.61 -5.62
C GLN A 3 -4.52 8.01 -6.04
N CYS A 4 -5.51 7.11 -5.89
CA CYS A 4 -6.91 7.42 -6.21
C CYS A 4 -7.45 8.53 -5.29
N GLY A 5 -7.13 8.49 -3.98
CA GLY A 5 -7.57 9.50 -3.02
C GLY A 5 -7.09 10.90 -3.35
N PHE A 6 -5.85 11.03 -3.85
CA PHE A 6 -5.32 12.32 -4.29
C PHE A 6 -6.11 12.91 -5.46
N VAL A 7 -6.40 12.11 -6.49
CA VAL A 7 -7.18 12.54 -7.66
C VAL A 7 -8.60 12.98 -7.25
N PHE A 8 -9.24 12.23 -6.36
CA PHE A 8 -10.58 12.58 -5.88
C PHE A 8 -10.60 13.89 -5.10
N ASN A 9 -9.57 14.15 -4.29
CA ASN A 9 -9.43 15.41 -3.57
C ASN A 9 -9.14 16.60 -4.50
N GLN A 10 -8.43 16.37 -5.61
CA GLN A 10 -8.19 17.41 -6.61
C GLN A 10 -9.45 17.75 -7.44
N GLN A 11 -10.35 16.78 -7.65
CA GLN A 11 -11.55 16.95 -8.47
C GLN A 11 -12.83 16.49 -7.73
N PRO A 12 -13.20 17.14 -6.61
CA PRO A 12 -14.27 16.66 -5.73
C PRO A 12 -15.65 16.66 -6.39
N ARG A 13 -15.90 17.57 -7.36
CA ARG A 13 -17.16 17.60 -8.11
C ARG A 13 -17.31 16.41 -9.06
N THR A 14 -16.24 16.01 -9.73
CA THR A 14 -16.22 14.86 -10.65
C THR A 14 -16.40 13.55 -9.88
N PHE A 15 -15.83 13.47 -8.68
CA PHE A 15 -15.85 12.27 -7.83
C PHE A 15 -16.77 12.45 -6.61
N ALA A 16 -17.88 13.18 -6.77
CA ALA A 16 -18.84 13.42 -5.69
C ALA A 16 -19.62 12.16 -5.30
N LEU A 17 -19.79 11.23 -6.24
CA LEU A 17 -20.54 9.99 -6.05
C LEU A 17 -19.60 8.78 -5.93
N ASP A 18 -19.98 7.82 -5.10
CA ASP A 18 -19.18 6.61 -4.87
C ASP A 18 -19.03 5.76 -6.13
N ASN A 19 -20.06 5.69 -6.97
CA ASN A 19 -19.98 4.95 -8.24
C ASN A 19 -18.92 5.53 -9.19
N ALA A 20 -18.72 6.85 -9.21
CA ALA A 20 -17.69 7.51 -10.00
C ALA A 20 -16.28 7.15 -9.49
N LYS A 21 -16.10 7.13 -8.16
CA LYS A 21 -14.84 6.69 -7.53
C LYS A 21 -14.53 5.22 -7.83
N VAL A 22 -15.52 4.34 -7.64
CA VAL A 22 -15.40 2.91 -7.94
C VAL A 22 -15.06 2.69 -9.42
N ALA A 23 -15.80 3.30 -10.34
CA ALA A 23 -15.55 3.16 -11.78
C ALA A 23 -14.14 3.61 -12.17
N PHE A 24 -13.68 4.74 -11.62
CA PHE A 24 -12.32 5.22 -11.86
C PHE A 24 -11.27 4.23 -11.37
N THR A 25 -11.40 3.75 -10.13
CA THR A 25 -10.46 2.76 -9.59
C THR A 25 -10.45 1.48 -10.42
N VAL A 26 -11.61 0.95 -10.80
CA VAL A 26 -11.71 -0.25 -11.64
C VAL A 26 -11.02 -0.03 -12.98
N GLY A 27 -11.16 1.16 -13.58
CA GLY A 27 -10.47 1.53 -14.82
C GLY A 27 -8.94 1.51 -14.74
N LEU A 28 -8.37 1.59 -13.54
CA LEU A 28 -6.92 1.47 -13.31
C LEU A 28 -6.46 0.03 -13.11
N LEU A 29 -7.36 -0.91 -12.81
CA LEU A 29 -7.00 -2.30 -12.55
C LEU A 29 -6.67 -3.05 -13.85
N ARG A 30 -5.83 -4.07 -13.73
CA ARG A 30 -5.41 -4.95 -14.84
C ARG A 30 -5.38 -6.40 -14.37
N GLY A 31 -5.51 -7.33 -15.32
CA GLY A 31 -5.38 -8.77 -15.06
C GLY A 31 -6.36 -9.29 -13.99
N LYS A 32 -5.86 -10.10 -13.05
CA LYS A 32 -6.68 -10.76 -12.01
C LYS A 32 -7.43 -9.76 -11.10
N ALA A 33 -6.87 -8.57 -10.88
CA ALA A 33 -7.52 -7.53 -10.10
C ALA A 33 -8.77 -6.98 -10.79
N LEU A 34 -8.72 -6.79 -12.11
CA LEU A 34 -9.87 -6.34 -12.90
C LEU A 34 -10.97 -7.42 -12.92
N PHE A 35 -10.61 -8.67 -13.22
CA PHE A 35 -11.57 -9.78 -13.22
C PHE A 35 -12.29 -9.95 -11.88
N TRP A 36 -11.56 -9.82 -10.77
CA TRP A 36 -12.16 -9.83 -9.45
C TRP A 36 -13.15 -8.67 -9.27
N ALA A 37 -12.77 -7.45 -9.65
CA ALA A 37 -13.62 -6.28 -9.47
C ALA A 37 -14.92 -6.36 -10.28
N GLU A 38 -14.84 -6.82 -11.53
CA GLU A 38 -16.02 -7.08 -12.38
C GLU A 38 -16.93 -8.14 -11.76
N ALA A 39 -16.38 -9.27 -11.31
CA ALA A 39 -17.16 -10.32 -10.66
C ALA A 39 -17.81 -9.84 -9.34
N TRP A 40 -17.08 -9.05 -8.55
CA TRP A 40 -17.58 -8.50 -7.28
C TRP A 40 -18.69 -7.47 -7.48
N LEU A 41 -18.57 -6.64 -8.54
CA LEU A 41 -19.58 -5.66 -8.93
C LEU A 41 -20.81 -6.32 -9.56
N ASN A 42 -20.66 -7.35 -10.39
CA ASN A 42 -21.79 -8.05 -11.02
C ASN A 42 -22.72 -8.75 -10.00
N ARG A 43 -22.19 -9.12 -8.83
CA ARG A 43 -22.99 -9.66 -7.73
C ARG A 43 -23.74 -8.59 -6.93
N ARG A 44 -23.49 -7.32 -7.21
CA ARG A 44 -24.04 -6.16 -6.51
C ARG A 44 -24.68 -5.22 -7.53
N SER A 45 -25.46 -4.25 -7.06
CA SER A 45 -25.88 -3.13 -7.92
C SER A 45 -24.73 -2.11 -7.96
N PRO A 46 -24.03 -1.91 -9.08
CA PRO A 46 -22.82 -1.06 -9.13
C PRO A 46 -23.09 0.39 -8.69
N ASN A 47 -24.33 0.85 -8.86
CA ASN A 47 -24.76 2.21 -8.54
C ASN A 47 -25.04 2.45 -7.04
N ARG A 48 -24.96 1.43 -6.19
CA ARG A 48 -25.29 1.52 -4.75
C ARG A 48 -24.16 1.08 -3.83
N VAL A 49 -22.97 0.85 -4.37
CA VAL A 49 -21.83 0.41 -3.58
C VAL A 49 -21.08 1.63 -3.04
N PRO A 50 -20.96 1.78 -1.70
CA PRO A 50 -20.08 2.79 -1.12
C PRO A 50 -18.63 2.51 -1.48
N TYR A 51 -17.86 3.55 -1.82
CA TYR A 51 -16.48 3.39 -2.26
C TYR A 51 -15.59 2.74 -1.19
N GLU A 52 -15.82 3.06 0.09
CA GLU A 52 -15.09 2.44 1.21
C GLU A 52 -15.33 0.94 1.31
N LEU A 53 -16.56 0.47 1.06
CA LEU A 53 -16.86 -0.97 1.08
C LEU A 53 -16.13 -1.71 -0.05
N PHE A 54 -16.09 -1.12 -1.25
CA PHE A 54 -15.29 -1.67 -2.34
C PHE A 54 -13.81 -1.75 -1.96
N LEU A 55 -13.29 -0.68 -1.33
CA LEU A 55 -11.91 -0.58 -0.90
C LEU A 55 -11.51 -1.64 0.14
N GLU A 56 -12.35 -1.86 1.14
CA GLU A 56 -12.14 -2.87 2.17
C GLU A 56 -12.09 -4.28 1.57
N GLU A 57 -13.04 -4.62 0.70
CA GLU A 57 -13.08 -5.92 0.04
C GLU A 57 -11.92 -6.11 -0.92
N PHE A 58 -11.54 -5.05 -1.65
CA PHE A 58 -10.37 -5.06 -2.51
C PHE A 58 -9.10 -5.34 -1.69
N LYS A 59 -8.95 -4.67 -0.53
CA LYS A 59 -7.84 -4.93 0.38
C LYS A 59 -7.86 -6.36 0.92
N LYS A 60 -8.99 -6.90 1.36
CA LYS A 60 -9.02 -8.31 1.86
C LYS A 60 -8.48 -9.32 0.84
N VAL A 61 -8.69 -9.06 -0.45
CA VAL A 61 -8.30 -9.96 -1.53
C VAL A 61 -6.89 -9.69 -2.05
N PHE A 62 -6.44 -8.44 -2.08
CA PHE A 62 -5.16 -8.04 -2.70
C PHE A 62 -4.13 -7.44 -1.73
N ASP A 63 -4.56 -6.95 -0.57
CA ASP A 63 -3.72 -6.53 0.56
C ASP A 63 -3.34 -7.78 1.36
N HIS A 64 -2.59 -8.67 0.71
CA HIS A 64 -2.05 -9.86 1.38
C HIS A 64 -0.89 -9.47 2.30
N PRO A 65 -0.79 -10.05 3.52
CA PRO A 65 0.34 -9.86 4.42
C PRO A 65 1.68 -10.35 3.85
N VAL A 66 1.69 -10.90 2.62
CA VAL A 66 2.91 -11.14 1.84
C VAL A 66 3.62 -9.82 1.55
N TYR A 67 2.90 -8.69 1.38
CA TYR A 67 3.54 -7.37 1.29
C TYR A 67 4.23 -6.99 2.60
N THR A 68 3.60 -7.21 3.75
CA THR A 68 4.23 -6.96 5.06
C THR A 68 5.40 -7.91 5.32
N ARG A 69 5.31 -9.18 4.89
CA ARG A 69 6.45 -10.13 4.94
C ARG A 69 7.58 -9.70 4.02
N ASP A 70 7.28 -9.18 2.83
CA ASP A 70 8.28 -8.63 1.90
C ASP A 70 8.95 -7.38 2.52
N VAL A 71 8.18 -6.47 3.09
CA VAL A 71 8.69 -5.28 3.79
C VAL A 71 9.56 -5.66 4.99
N VAL A 72 9.11 -6.61 5.82
CA VAL A 72 9.89 -7.09 6.98
C VAL A 72 11.16 -7.80 6.52
N GLN A 73 11.09 -8.66 5.50
CA GLN A 73 12.25 -9.36 4.96
C GLN A 73 13.25 -8.36 4.35
N ARG A 74 12.76 -7.37 3.59
CA ARG A 74 13.57 -6.29 3.02
C ARG A 74 14.22 -5.44 4.11
N LEU A 75 13.46 -5.06 5.14
CA LEU A 75 13.94 -4.32 6.30
C LEU A 75 15.04 -5.09 7.06
N LEU A 76 14.84 -6.40 7.28
CA LEU A 76 15.84 -7.27 7.93
C LEU A 76 17.06 -7.56 7.06
N SER A 77 16.90 -7.56 5.73
CA SER A 77 17.98 -7.73 4.77
C SER A 77 18.72 -6.43 4.43
N LEU A 78 18.16 -5.26 4.76
CA LEU A 78 18.77 -3.96 4.50
C LEU A 78 20.12 -3.91 5.21
N ARG A 79 21.13 -3.38 4.52
CA ARG A 79 22.48 -3.19 5.05
C ARG A 79 22.98 -1.85 4.54
N GLN A 80 23.69 -1.11 5.38
CA GLN A 80 24.35 0.12 4.94
C GLN A 80 25.41 -0.18 3.87
N GLY A 81 26.24 -1.22 4.05
CA GLY A 81 27.21 -1.60 3.02
C GLY A 81 28.13 -0.43 2.65
N SER A 82 28.23 -0.13 1.35
CA SER A 82 28.99 0.99 0.82
C SER A 82 28.16 2.26 0.58
N THR A 83 26.85 2.28 0.90
CA THR A 83 26.03 3.49 0.75
C THR A 83 26.24 4.45 1.93
N SER A 84 25.96 5.73 1.69
CA SER A 84 26.05 6.74 2.74
C SER A 84 25.05 6.46 3.86
N ALA A 85 25.39 6.84 5.09
CA ALA A 85 24.48 6.72 6.23
C ALA A 85 23.14 7.46 6.01
N ALA A 86 23.16 8.55 5.24
CA ALA A 86 21.97 9.33 4.90
C ALA A 86 21.03 8.56 3.96
N GLU A 87 21.57 7.96 2.90
CA GLU A 87 20.81 7.17 1.92
C GLU A 87 20.19 5.92 2.57
N TYR A 88 20.99 5.19 3.35
CA TYR A 88 20.49 4.06 4.14
C TYR A 88 19.35 4.47 5.10
N SER A 89 19.46 5.63 5.74
CA SER A 89 18.43 6.13 6.67
C SER A 89 17.09 6.40 5.97
N VAL A 90 17.13 6.90 4.73
CA VAL A 90 15.92 7.12 3.92
C VAL A 90 15.26 5.80 3.57
N ASP A 91 16.02 4.84 3.05
CA ASP A 91 15.50 3.51 2.70
C ASP A 91 14.93 2.78 3.92
N PHE A 92 15.62 2.86 5.05
CA PHE A 92 15.15 2.30 6.31
C PHE A 92 13.81 2.93 6.74
N GLN A 93 13.67 4.26 6.67
CA GLN A 93 12.45 4.96 7.07
C GLN A 93 11.25 4.62 6.19
N ILE A 94 11.46 4.46 4.88
CA ILE A 94 10.42 4.00 3.94
C ILE A 94 9.91 2.63 4.37
N LEU A 95 10.82 1.65 4.54
CA LEU A 95 10.46 0.29 4.95
C LEU A 95 9.86 0.24 6.37
N ALA A 96 10.37 1.05 7.29
CA ALA A 96 9.87 1.15 8.66
C ALA A 96 8.43 1.67 8.70
N THR A 97 8.11 2.70 7.91
CA THR A 97 6.76 3.26 7.82
C THR A 97 5.78 2.25 7.24
N GLU A 98 6.22 1.45 6.27
CA GLU A 98 5.39 0.39 5.66
C GLU A 98 5.26 -0.87 6.55
N SER A 99 6.20 -1.11 7.46
CA SER A 99 6.21 -2.31 8.33
C SER A 99 5.15 -2.26 9.44
N GLY A 100 4.76 -1.07 9.88
CA GLY A 100 3.86 -0.86 11.03
C GLY A 100 4.45 -1.26 12.39
N TRP A 101 5.76 -1.49 12.49
CA TRP A 101 6.44 -1.87 13.74
C TRP A 101 6.59 -0.69 14.70
N ASP A 102 6.64 -0.97 15.99
CA ASP A 102 6.87 0.05 17.00
C ASP A 102 8.32 0.58 16.99
N LYS A 103 8.51 1.75 17.61
CA LYS A 103 9.80 2.45 17.61
C LYS A 103 10.92 1.66 18.31
N GLU A 104 10.61 0.81 19.29
CA GLU A 104 11.62 0.04 20.00
C GLU A 104 12.11 -1.15 19.15
N ALA A 105 11.19 -1.84 18.47
CA ALA A 105 11.53 -2.87 17.49
C ALA A 105 12.38 -2.30 16.32
N LEU A 106 12.01 -1.11 15.82
CA LEU A 106 12.72 -0.44 14.73
C LEU A 106 14.13 0.03 15.13
N LYS A 107 14.33 0.53 16.36
CA LYS A 107 15.67 0.86 16.86
C LYS A 107 16.59 -0.36 16.87
N GLY A 108 16.07 -1.51 17.32
CA GLY A 108 16.81 -2.77 17.34
C GLY A 108 17.27 -3.21 15.96
N ILE A 109 16.39 -3.13 14.95
CA ILE A 109 16.78 -3.41 13.56
C ILE A 109 17.80 -2.39 13.08
N TYR A 110 17.54 -1.09 13.21
CA TYR A 110 18.43 -0.05 12.69
C TYR A 110 19.87 -0.25 13.14
N ILE A 111 20.07 -0.58 14.43
CA ILE A 111 21.40 -0.89 14.97
C ILE A 111 21.97 -2.18 14.36
N ALA A 112 21.18 -3.24 14.27
CA ALA A 112 21.60 -4.53 13.72
C ALA A 112 21.94 -4.49 12.22
N THR A 113 21.34 -3.58 11.46
CA THR A 113 21.47 -3.47 10.00
C THR A 113 22.40 -2.35 9.55
N ALA A 114 22.58 -1.29 10.34
CA ALA A 114 23.51 -0.19 10.04
C ALA A 114 24.97 -0.56 10.37
N PHE A 115 25.22 -1.27 11.48
CA PHE A 115 26.58 -1.46 12.01
C PHE A 115 27.26 -2.78 11.61
N ARG A 116 26.72 -3.54 10.65
CA ARG A 116 27.25 -4.87 10.32
C ARG A 116 28.50 -4.88 9.44
N ILE A 117 29.07 -3.72 9.10
CA ILE A 117 30.36 -3.59 8.42
C ILE A 117 31.07 -2.34 8.97
N CYS A 118 31.68 -2.48 10.15
CA CYS A 118 32.91 -1.78 10.53
C CYS A 118 33.81 -2.83 11.21
#